data_AF-A0A4D6XL61-F1
#
_entry.id   AF-A0A4D6XL61-F1
#
_cell.length_a   1.000
_cell.length_b   1.000
_cell.length_c   1.000
_cell.angle_alpha   90.00
_cell.angle_beta   90.00
_cell.angle_gamma   90.00
#
_symmetry.space_group_name_H-M   'P 1'
#
loop_
_entity.id
_entity.type
_entity.pdbx_description
1 polymer ?
#
loop_
_entity_poly.entity_id
_entity_poly.type
_entity_poly.pdbx_seq_one_letter_code
_entity_poly.pdbx_strand_id
1 'polypeptide(L)'
;MKYTKFSFSLLETIEKKKIEEETIKIKNLYLKKQQNSEQLKLLINYQKEYLKKIHDKMMSGVCVHQWKNYNNFISTLQVIIKENINSIEENQRIIKKSLKKWSANKMKLKVWEYLNKINKKQTLKMKKIQEDIINDNCTQLKFLKKGKLLSCYK
;
A
#
# COMPACT_ATOMS: atom_id res chain seq x y z
N MET A 1 20.37 18.61 21.55
CA MET A 1 19.73 18.35 20.23
C MET A 1 18.42 17.56 20.42
N LYS A 2 17.26 18.24 20.45
CA LYS A 2 15.93 17.61 20.65
C LYS A 2 15.22 17.19 19.34
N TYR A 3 15.75 17.58 18.19
CA TYR A 3 15.07 17.47 16.88
C TYR A 3 15.21 16.10 16.20
N THR A 4 16.20 15.27 16.56
CA THR A 4 16.44 13.96 15.93
C THR A 4 15.44 12.89 16.36
N LYS A 5 14.83 13.05 17.54
CA LYS A 5 13.91 12.07 18.13
C LYS A 5 12.53 12.07 17.48
N PHE A 6 12.07 13.24 17.02
CA PHE A 6 10.78 13.41 16.36
C PHE A 6 10.82 12.99 14.89
N SER A 7 11.99 13.10 14.24
CA SER A 7 12.14 12.88 12.80
C SER A 7 11.90 11.42 12.39
N PHE A 8 12.58 10.45 13.02
CA PHE A 8 12.51 9.05 12.53
C PHE A 8 11.19 8.34 12.81
N SER A 9 10.56 8.57 13.97
CA SER A 9 9.24 7.98 14.28
C SER A 9 8.14 8.54 13.39
N LEU A 10 8.23 9.83 13.04
CA LEU A 10 7.31 10.45 12.09
C LEU A 10 7.47 9.86 10.70
N LEU A 11 8.71 9.70 10.23
CA LEU A 11 9.02 9.08 8.93
C LEU A 11 8.52 7.63 8.86
N GLU A 12 8.70 6.85 9.92
CA GLU A 12 8.15 5.49 10.05
C GLU A 12 6.62 5.51 9.91
N THR A 13 5.95 6.45 10.59
CA THR A 13 4.48 6.57 10.58
C THR A 13 3.95 6.96 9.20
N ILE A 14 4.62 7.91 8.54
CA ILE A 14 4.29 8.33 7.17
C ILE A 14 4.45 7.17 6.18
N GLU A 15 5.53 6.40 6.28
CA GLU A 15 5.74 5.25 5.39
C GLU A 15 4.73 4.11 5.66
N LYS A 16 4.33 3.88 6.91
CA LYS A 16 3.23 2.93 7.22
C LYS A 16 1.93 3.31 6.53
N LYS A 17 1.51 4.58 6.63
CA LYS A 17 0.29 5.08 5.97
C LYS A 17 0.37 4.91 4.44
N LYS A 18 1.51 5.23 3.83
CA LYS A 18 1.71 5.03 2.38
C LYS A 18 1.55 3.56 1.96
N ILE A 19 2.11 2.63 2.73
CA ILE A 19 2.00 1.20 2.47
C ILE A 19 0.54 0.74 2.59
N GLU A 20 -0.19 1.21 3.59
CA GLU A 20 -1.62 0.91 3.77
C GLU A 20 -2.45 1.40 2.58
N GLU A 21 -2.28 2.66 2.19
CA GLU A 21 -2.95 3.24 1.02
C GLU A 21 -2.63 2.46 -0.27
N GLU A 22 -1.37 2.09 -0.48
CA GLU A 22 -0.96 1.30 -1.64
C GLU A 22 -1.54 -0.10 -1.62
N THR A 23 -1.64 -0.72 -0.44
CA THR A 23 -2.24 -2.05 -0.28
C THR A 23 -3.73 -2.01 -0.65
N ILE A 24 -4.46 -0.98 -0.20
CA ILE A 24 -5.87 -0.76 -0.57
C ILE A 24 -5.99 -0.55 -2.08
N LYS A 25 -5.13 0.28 -2.69
CA LYS A 25 -5.12 0.51 -4.15
C LYS A 25 -4.88 -0.79 -4.92
N ILE A 26 -3.91 -1.60 -4.51
CA ILE A 26 -3.61 -2.90 -5.13
C ILE A 26 -4.83 -3.83 -5.02
N LYS A 27 -5.47 -3.91 -3.85
CA LYS A 27 -6.69 -4.72 -3.65
C LYS A 27 -7.80 -4.29 -4.61
N ASN A 28 -8.07 -2.98 -4.70
CA ASN A 28 -9.11 -2.47 -5.59
C ASN A 28 -8.83 -2.78 -7.06
N LEU A 29 -7.56 -2.72 -7.49
CA LEU A 29 -7.16 -3.11 -8.84
C LEU A 29 -7.38 -4.60 -9.12
N TYR A 30 -7.12 -5.48 -8.15
CA TYR A 30 -7.43 -6.91 -8.29
C TYR A 30 -8.92 -7.16 -8.42
N LEU A 31 -9.75 -6.51 -7.59
CA LEU A 31 -11.21 -6.62 -7.68
C LEU A 31 -11.72 -6.14 -9.04
N LYS A 32 -11.24 -4.99 -9.51
CA LYS A 32 -11.60 -4.46 -10.83
C LYS A 32 -11.17 -5.40 -11.97
N LYS A 33 -9.97 -5.98 -11.89
CA LYS A 33 -9.51 -6.97 -12.86
C LYS A 33 -10.40 -8.21 -12.87
N GLN A 34 -10.80 -8.70 -11.69
CA GLN A 34 -11.69 -9.85 -11.57
C GLN A 34 -13.06 -9.57 -12.19
N GLN A 35 -13.66 -8.43 -11.85
CA GLN A 35 -14.95 -7.99 -12.42
C GLN A 35 -14.90 -7.91 -13.94
N ASN A 36 -13.86 -7.28 -14.50
CA ASN A 36 -13.69 -7.22 -15.96
C ASN A 36 -13.50 -8.61 -16.58
N SER A 37 -12.79 -9.52 -15.91
CA SER A 37 -12.61 -10.89 -16.38
C SER A 37 -13.91 -11.69 -16.38
N GLU A 38 -14.75 -11.52 -15.36
CA GLU A 38 -16.08 -12.12 -15.28
C GLU A 38 -17.00 -11.55 -16.37
N GLN A 39 -17.00 -10.22 -16.54
CA GLN A 39 -17.74 -9.55 -17.60
C GLN A 39 -17.30 -10.04 -18.98
N LEU A 40 -16.00 -10.16 -19.23
CA LEU A 40 -15.46 -10.67 -20.49
C LEU A 40 -15.95 -12.10 -20.78
N LYS A 41 -15.95 -12.98 -19.76
CA LYS A 41 -16.46 -14.35 -19.89
C LYS A 41 -17.95 -14.36 -20.28
N LEU A 42 -18.75 -13.51 -19.63
CA LEU A 42 -20.17 -13.35 -19.95
C LEU A 42 -20.36 -12.86 -21.39
N LEU A 43 -19.62 -11.85 -21.82
CA LEU A 43 -19.72 -11.29 -23.17
C LEU A 43 -19.34 -12.33 -24.25
N ILE A 44 -18.29 -13.12 -24.01
CA ILE A 44 -17.87 -14.19 -24.94
C ILE A 44 -18.95 -15.29 -25.03
N ASN A 45 -19.51 -15.70 -23.89
CA ASN A 45 -20.58 -16.70 -23.88
C ASN A 45 -21.83 -16.19 -24.60
N TYR A 46 -22.23 -14.95 -24.29
CA TYR A 46 -23.35 -14.29 -24.92
C TYR A 46 -23.15 -14.16 -26.43
N GLN A 47 -21.94 -13.79 -26.87
CA GLN A 47 -21.60 -13.75 -28.30
C GLN A 47 -21.83 -15.12 -28.95
N LYS A 48 -21.34 -16.21 -28.37
CA LYS A 48 -21.51 -17.57 -28.91
C LYS A 48 -22.97 -17.97 -29.01
N GLU A 49 -23.75 -17.74 -27.95
CA GLU A 49 -25.20 -18.03 -27.97
C GLU A 49 -25.94 -17.21 -29.02
N TYR A 50 -25.57 -15.93 -29.16
CA TYR A 50 -26.16 -15.03 -30.13
C TYR A 50 -25.85 -15.46 -31.57
N LEU A 51 -24.61 -15.87 -31.87
CA LEU A 51 -24.21 -16.44 -33.16
C LEU A 51 -25.02 -17.71 -33.48
N LYS A 52 -25.19 -18.61 -32.51
CA LYS A 52 -25.98 -19.84 -32.68
C LYS A 52 -27.45 -19.52 -33.02
N LYS A 53 -28.07 -18.63 -32.25
CA LYS A 53 -29.47 -18.21 -32.48
C LYS A 53 -29.67 -17.59 -33.88
N ILE A 54 -28.67 -16.86 -34.36
CA ILE A 54 -28.72 -16.24 -35.69
C ILE A 54 -28.57 -17.30 -36.77
N HIS A 55 -27.60 -18.22 -36.64
CA HIS A 55 -27.42 -19.33 -37.56
C HIS A 55 -28.72 -20.12 -37.73
N ASP A 56 -29.37 -20.47 -36.61
CA ASP A 56 -30.64 -21.22 -36.62
C ASP A 56 -31.77 -20.42 -37.30
N LYS A 57 -31.84 -19.09 -37.08
CA LYS A 57 -32.80 -18.22 -37.78
C LYS A 57 -32.50 -18.07 -39.27
N MET A 58 -31.22 -18.05 -39.64
CA MET A 58 -30.77 -17.87 -41.02
C MET A 58 -31.19 -19.05 -41.89
N MET A 59 -31.16 -20.27 -41.34
CA MET A 59 -31.67 -21.48 -41.99
C MET A 59 -33.17 -21.40 -42.33
N SER A 60 -33.94 -20.59 -41.59
CA SER A 60 -35.37 -20.37 -41.80
C SER A 60 -35.69 -19.17 -42.72
N GLY A 61 -34.67 -18.49 -43.24
CA GLY A 61 -34.80 -17.25 -44.02
C GLY A 61 -34.93 -16.01 -43.13
N VAL A 62 -34.06 -15.02 -43.34
CA VAL A 62 -33.98 -13.78 -42.53
C VAL A 62 -34.11 -12.56 -43.44
N CYS A 63 -34.92 -11.58 -43.03
CA CYS A 63 -35.06 -10.32 -43.75
C CYS A 63 -33.76 -9.48 -43.70
N VAL A 64 -33.46 -8.74 -44.76
CA VAL A 64 -32.26 -7.87 -44.88
C VAL A 64 -32.09 -6.92 -43.69
N HIS A 65 -33.20 -6.36 -43.17
CA HIS A 65 -33.18 -5.49 -41.99
C HIS A 65 -32.69 -6.22 -40.72
N GLN A 66 -33.14 -7.46 -40.50
CA GLN A 66 -32.73 -8.27 -39.35
C GLN A 66 -31.24 -8.65 -39.46
N TRP A 67 -30.76 -8.93 -40.67
CA TRP A 67 -29.33 -9.16 -40.93
C TRP A 67 -28.47 -7.93 -40.65
N LYS A 68 -28.91 -6.74 -41.06
CA LYS A 68 -28.21 -5.49 -40.76
C LYS A 68 -28.13 -5.22 -39.25
N ASN A 69 -29.24 -5.41 -38.53
CA ASN A 69 -29.27 -5.23 -37.07
C ASN A 69 -28.32 -6.18 -36.35
N TYR A 70 -28.25 -7.43 -36.82
CA TYR A 70 -27.31 -8.42 -36.33
C TYR A 70 -25.85 -7.96 -36.48
N ASN A 71 -25.46 -7.54 -37.69
CA ASN A 71 -24.10 -7.10 -37.97
C ASN A 71 -23.72 -5.84 -37.17
N ASN A 72 -24.66 -4.92 -36.97
CA ASN A 72 -24.43 -3.76 -36.11
C ASN A 72 -24.20 -4.18 -34.66
N PHE A 73 -25.03 -5.08 -34.13
CA PHE A 73 -24.93 -5.53 -32.76
C PHE A 73 -23.63 -6.32 -32.50
N ILE A 74 -23.25 -7.25 -33.39
CA ILE A 74 -22.02 -8.03 -33.23
C ILE A 74 -20.78 -7.15 -33.30
N SER A 75 -20.79 -6.13 -34.18
CA SER A 75 -19.70 -5.15 -34.27
C SER A 75 -19.55 -4.38 -32.94
N THR A 76 -20.65 -3.86 -32.39
CA THR A 76 -20.63 -3.17 -31.09
C THR A 76 -20.16 -4.10 -29.97
N LEU A 77 -20.63 -5.35 -29.96
CA LEU A 77 -20.23 -6.35 -28.96
C LEU A 77 -18.71 -6.64 -29.03
N GLN A 78 -18.15 -6.73 -30.23
CA GLN A 78 -16.71 -6.93 -30.43
C GLN A 78 -15.89 -5.73 -29.93
N VAL A 79 -16.37 -4.49 -30.13
CA VAL A 79 -15.72 -3.29 -29.58
C VAL A 79 -15.69 -3.36 -28.06
N ILE A 80 -16.81 -3.66 -27.41
CA ILE A 80 -16.89 -3.77 -25.94
C ILE A 80 -15.98 -4.89 -25.41
N ILE A 81 -15.92 -6.04 -26.08
CA ILE A 81 -15.02 -7.14 -25.73
C ILE A 81 -13.56 -6.68 -25.79
N LYS A 82 -13.17 -5.98 -26.86
CA LYS A 82 -11.82 -5.44 -27.03
C LYS A 82 -11.47 -4.44 -25.93
N GLU A 83 -12.39 -3.54 -25.59
CA GLU A 83 -12.21 -2.58 -24.49
C GLU A 83 -12.03 -3.27 -23.13
N ASN A 84 -12.78 -4.35 -22.88
CA ASN A 84 -12.65 -5.15 -21.66
C ASN A 84 -11.27 -5.83 -21.57
N ILE A 85 -10.81 -6.43 -22.67
CA ILE A 85 -9.47 -7.04 -22.76
C ILE A 85 -8.39 -6.00 -22.48
N ASN A 86 -8.44 -4.85 -23.17
CA ASN A 86 -7.49 -3.75 -22.96
C ASN A 86 -7.49 -3.28 -21.48
N SER A 87 -8.67 -3.19 -20.87
CA SER A 87 -8.81 -2.80 -19.46
C SER A 87 -8.19 -3.82 -18.51
N ILE A 88 -8.31 -5.12 -18.79
CA ILE A 88 -7.68 -6.19 -18.01
C ILE A 88 -6.15 -6.11 -18.11
N GLU A 89 -5.63 -5.91 -19.31
CA GLU A 89 -4.19 -5.77 -19.56
C GLU A 89 -3.62 -4.53 -18.86
N GLU A 90 -4.32 -3.40 -18.96
CA GLU A 90 -3.91 -2.16 -18.31
C GLU A 90 -3.91 -2.31 -16.79
N ASN A 91 -4.98 -2.88 -16.22
CA ASN A 91 -5.03 -3.17 -14.78
C ASN A 91 -3.87 -4.08 -14.36
N GLN A 92 -3.51 -5.09 -15.16
CA GLN A 92 -2.38 -5.96 -14.87
C GLN A 92 -1.03 -5.21 -14.91
N ARG A 93 -0.85 -4.28 -15.86
CA ARG A 93 0.33 -3.41 -15.92
C ARG A 93 0.44 -2.51 -14.69
N ILE A 94 -0.67 -1.89 -14.29
CA ILE A 94 -0.73 -1.02 -13.10
C ILE A 94 -0.46 -1.84 -11.84
N ILE A 95 -1.04 -3.03 -11.69
CA ILE A 95 -0.79 -3.93 -10.55
C ILE A 95 0.71 -4.24 -10.44
N LYS A 96 1.36 -4.63 -11.54
CA LYS A 96 2.81 -4.90 -11.55
C LYS A 96 3.63 -3.69 -11.09
N LYS A 97 3.29 -2.49 -11.56
CA LYS A 97 3.97 -1.25 -11.15
C LYS A 97 3.73 -0.94 -9.67
N SER A 98 2.49 -1.06 -9.21
CA SER A 98 2.10 -0.83 -7.81
C SER A 98 2.77 -1.80 -6.86
N LEU A 99 2.92 -3.08 -7.22
CA LEU A 99 3.63 -4.08 -6.42
C LEU A 99 5.13 -3.73 -6.27
N LYS A 100 5.78 -3.28 -7.34
CA LYS A 100 7.18 -2.81 -7.26
C LYS A 100 7.31 -1.63 -6.30
N LYS A 101 6.40 -0.66 -6.39
CA LYS A 101 6.39 0.52 -5.51
C LYS A 101 6.13 0.14 -4.06
N TRP A 102 5.15 -0.73 -3.81
CA TRP A 102 4.83 -1.24 -2.49
C TRP A 102 6.02 -1.99 -1.86
N SER A 103 6.71 -2.82 -2.63
CA SER A 103 7.91 -3.53 -2.18
C SER A 103 9.03 -2.55 -1.78
N ALA A 104 9.29 -1.53 -2.59
CA ALA A 104 10.27 -0.49 -2.27
C ALA A 104 9.91 0.28 -0.99
N ASN A 105 8.65 0.67 -0.83
CA ASN A 105 8.17 1.34 0.38
C ASN A 105 8.28 0.43 1.61
N LYS A 106 7.98 -0.87 1.47
CA LYS A 106 8.14 -1.85 2.54
C LYS A 106 9.59 -2.00 2.98
N MET A 107 10.54 -2.00 2.03
CA MET A 107 11.97 -2.00 2.34
C MET A 107 12.38 -0.72 3.07
N LYS A 108 11.91 0.44 2.62
CA LYS A 108 12.15 1.73 3.26
C LYS A 108 11.61 1.78 4.70
N LEU A 109 10.43 1.22 4.94
CA LEU A 109 9.86 1.10 6.29
C LEU A 109 10.78 0.32 7.22
N LYS A 110 11.32 -0.84 6.77
CA LYS A 110 12.27 -1.62 7.58
C LYS A 110 13.51 -0.82 7.96
N VAL A 111 14.02 0.00 7.04
CA VAL A 111 15.16 0.89 7.31
C VAL A 111 14.79 1.92 8.40
N TRP A 112 13.62 2.54 8.32
CA TRP A 112 13.18 3.48 9.35
C TRP A 112 12.96 2.82 10.71
N GLU A 113 12.34 1.64 10.75
CA GLU A 113 12.17 0.87 11.98
C GLU A 113 13.52 0.54 12.65
N TYR A 114 14.51 0.15 11.84
CA TYR A 114 15.87 -0.11 12.31
C TYR A 114 16.55 1.13 12.87
N LEU A 115 16.52 2.25 12.13
CA LEU A 115 17.10 3.52 12.58
C LEU A 115 16.41 4.05 13.85
N ASN A 116 15.09 3.92 13.93
CA ASN A 116 14.32 4.30 15.11
C ASN A 116 14.72 3.44 16.32
N LYS A 117 14.94 2.14 16.14
CA LYS A 117 15.44 1.23 17.20
C LYS A 117 16.83 1.64 17.69
N ILE A 118 17.75 1.99 16.79
CA ILE A 118 19.09 2.48 17.16
C ILE A 118 18.98 3.79 17.95
N ASN A 119 18.23 4.76 17.43
CA ASN A 119 18.07 6.06 18.05
C ASN A 119 17.45 5.95 19.46
N LYS A 120 16.45 5.08 19.65
CA LYS A 120 15.87 4.77 20.96
C LYS A 120 16.92 4.23 21.94
N LYS A 121 17.74 3.25 21.51
CA LYS A 121 18.83 2.70 22.33
C LYS A 121 19.85 3.76 22.72
N GLN A 122 20.30 4.59 21.77
CA GLN A 122 21.23 5.68 22.04
C GLN A 122 20.65 6.69 23.03
N THR A 123 19.38 7.08 22.85
CA THR A 123 18.76 8.03 23.78
C THR A 123 18.62 7.46 25.19
N LEU A 124 18.30 6.18 25.32
CA LEU A 124 18.25 5.52 26.64
C LEU A 124 19.62 5.50 27.31
N LYS A 125 20.69 5.19 26.56
CA LYS A 125 22.06 5.25 27.08
C LYS A 125 22.42 6.66 27.57
N MET A 126 22.14 7.69 26.77
CA MET A 126 22.42 9.08 27.15
C MET A 126 21.64 9.51 28.40
N LYS A 127 20.38 9.08 28.53
CA LYS A 127 19.58 9.36 29.73
C LYS A 127 20.16 8.71 30.97
N LYS A 128 20.57 7.43 30.88
CA LYS A 128 21.23 6.73 32.00
C LYS A 128 22.50 7.44 32.45
N ILE A 129 23.39 7.77 31.50
CA ILE A 129 24.61 8.52 31.80
C ILE A 129 24.29 9.85 32.50
N GLN A 130 23.25 10.56 32.04
CA GLN A 130 22.83 11.81 32.66
C GLN A 130 22.27 11.61 34.08
N GLU A 131 21.49 10.57 34.31
CA GLU A 131 20.96 10.18 35.63
C GLU A 131 22.10 9.81 36.59
N ASP A 132 23.08 9.04 36.12
CA ASP A 132 24.27 8.64 36.88
C ASP A 132 25.07 9.88 37.32
N ILE A 133 25.34 10.81 36.40
CA ILE A 133 26.04 12.08 36.70
C ILE A 133 25.28 12.90 37.75
N ILE A 134 23.95 13.00 37.62
CA ILE A 134 23.12 13.75 38.59
C ILE A 134 23.19 13.09 39.97
N ASN A 135 23.09 11.76 40.02
CA ASN A 135 23.15 11.01 41.27
C ASN A 135 24.52 11.18 41.96
N ASP A 136 25.61 11.05 41.22
CA ASP A 136 26.96 11.24 41.74
C ASP A 136 27.14 12.65 42.31
N ASN A 137 26.73 13.69 41.58
CA ASN A 137 26.75 15.06 42.08
C ASN A 137 25.92 15.24 43.35
N CYS A 138 24.72 14.65 43.42
CA CYS A 138 23.87 14.68 44.60
C CYS A 138 24.52 14.00 45.81
N THR A 139 25.20 12.86 45.61
CA THR A 139 25.92 12.18 46.71
C THR A 139 27.09 13.02 47.21
N GLN A 140 27.92 13.57 46.32
CA GLN A 140 29.04 14.44 46.67
C GLN A 140 28.58 15.66 47.49
N LEU A 141 27.49 16.33 47.08
CA LEU A 141 26.94 17.46 47.84
C LEU A 141 26.46 17.06 49.25
N LYS A 142 25.88 15.88 49.43
CA LYS A 142 25.50 15.36 50.75
C LYS A 142 26.73 15.15 51.64
N PHE A 143 27.80 14.58 51.09
CA PHE A 143 29.06 14.39 51.82
C PHE A 143 29.68 15.74 52.23
N LEU A 144 29.73 16.72 51.33
CA LEU A 144 30.25 18.06 51.61
C LEU A 144 29.46 18.77 52.72
N LYS A 145 28.12 18.67 52.71
CA LYS A 145 27.27 19.22 53.78
C LYS A 145 27.53 18.56 55.14
N LYS A 146 27.70 17.23 55.15
CA LYS A 146 27.98 16.47 56.37
C LYS A 146 29.38 16.79 56.94
N GLY A 147 30.37 16.98 56.08
CA GLY A 147 31.71 17.41 56.46
C GLY A 147 31.75 18.83 57.05
N LYS A 148 31.00 19.78 56.46
CA LYS A 148 30.85 21.14 57.01
C LYS A 148 30.15 21.16 58.37
N LEU A 149 29.14 20.30 58.58
CA LEU A 149 28.48 20.16 59.88
C LEU A 149 29.46 19.65 60.95
N LEU A 150 30.30 18.66 60.63
CA LEU A 150 31.30 18.12 61.56
C LEU A 150 32.45 19.09 61.88
N SER A 151 32.78 20.05 61.00
CA SER A 151 33.79 21.07 61.28
C SER A 151 33.27 22.26 62.09
N CYS A 152 31.95 22.44 62.21
CA CYS A 152 31.34 23.50 63.02
C CYS A 152 31.07 23.08 64.49
N TYR A 153 31.28 21.81 64.84
CA TYR A 153 31.15 21.28 66.22
C TYR A 153 32.51 21.00 66.88
N LYS A 154 33.60 21.54 66.33
CA LYS A 154 34.94 21.58 66.95
C LYS A 154 35.35 23.03 67.13
#